data_AF-A0A3D1R4T9-F1
#
_entry.id   AF-A0A3D1R4T9-F1
#
_cell.length_a   1.000
_cell.length_b   1.000
_cell.length_c   1.000
_cell.angle_alpha   90.00
_cell.angle_beta   90.00
_cell.angle_gamma   90.00
#
_symmetry.space_group_name_H-M   'P 1'
#
loop_
_entity.id
_entity.type
_entity.pdbx_description
1 polymer ?
#
loop_
_entity_poly.entity_id
_entity_poly.type
_entity_poly.pdbx_seq_one_letter_code
_entity_poly.pdbx_strand_id
1 'polypeptide(L)'
;LAERNHWPAIDVLASLSRVMTSVASPEHKEAAGRLRETLATYEKQRDLILLGAYQYGSDPKTDYAIDKIEAIEAFLKQRTDEEVEYDEIVAQLVEMFED
;
A
#
# COMPACT_ATOMS: atom_id res chain seq x y z
N LEU A 1 -6.87 2.71 11.73
CA LEU A 1 -7.45 1.99 10.57
C LEU A 1 -8.95 1.75 10.75
N ALA A 2 -9.38 1.04 11.81
CA ALA A 2 -10.81 0.86 12.11
C ALA A 2 -11.57 2.19 12.24
N GLU A 3 -11.00 3.18 12.95
CA GLU A 3 -11.57 4.54 13.08
C GLU A 3 -11.69 5.30 11.75
N ARG A 4 -10.94 4.88 10.71
CA ARG A 4 -10.97 5.44 9.35
C ARG A 4 -11.84 4.61 8.40
N ASN A 5 -12.66 3.69 8.93
CA ASN A 5 -13.46 2.74 8.16
C ASN A 5 -12.63 1.92 7.15
N HIS A 6 -11.41 1.55 7.53
CA HIS A 6 -10.54 0.68 6.74
C HIS A 6 -10.67 -0.76 7.25
N TRP A 7 -11.27 -1.63 6.42
CA TRP A 7 -11.54 -3.02 6.75
C TRP A 7 -10.99 -3.95 5.67
N PRO A 8 -10.26 -5.01 6.02
CA PRO A 8 -9.78 -5.35 7.37
C PRO A 8 -8.86 -4.27 7.97
N ALA A 9 -8.88 -4.12 9.30
CA ALA A 9 -8.08 -3.11 9.99
C ALA A 9 -6.64 -3.60 10.26
N ILE A 10 -5.97 -4.10 9.22
CA ILE A 10 -4.62 -4.67 9.31
C ILE A 10 -3.58 -3.57 9.14
N ASP A 11 -2.71 -3.40 10.14
CA ASP A 11 -1.52 -2.55 10.00
C ASP A 11 -0.44 -3.30 9.22
N VAL A 12 -0.36 -3.02 7.91
CA VAL A 12 0.62 -3.65 7.02
C VAL A 12 2.04 -3.31 7.44
N LEU A 13 2.33 -2.07 7.85
CA LEU A 13 3.68 -1.65 8.21
C LEU A 13 4.17 -2.33 9.48
N ALA A 14 3.28 -2.59 10.44
CA ALA A 14 3.58 -3.33 11.67
C ALA A 14 3.51 -4.87 11.51
N SER A 15 2.94 -5.38 10.42
CA SER A 15 2.78 -6.81 10.16
C SER A 15 3.93 -7.39 9.32
N LEU A 16 4.27 -8.65 9.59
CA LEU A 16 5.32 -9.38 8.86
C LEU A 16 5.01 -10.88 8.77
N SER A 17 5.17 -11.46 7.59
CA SER A 17 5.19 -12.91 7.39
C SER A 17 6.63 -13.42 7.22
N ARG A 18 7.06 -14.33 8.11
CA ARG A 18 8.42 -14.88 8.09
C ARG A 18 8.71 -15.82 6.92
N VAL A 19 7.66 -16.37 6.31
CA VAL A 19 7.78 -17.34 5.20
C VAL A 19 7.55 -16.70 3.83
N MET A 20 7.18 -15.41 3.76
CA MET A 20 6.88 -14.72 2.51
C MET A 20 8.03 -14.84 1.50
N THR A 21 9.27 -14.72 1.98
CA THR A 21 10.48 -14.83 1.15
C THR A 21 10.62 -16.19 0.46
N SER A 22 10.11 -17.26 1.10
CA SER A 22 10.18 -18.63 0.60
C SER A 22 8.98 -19.07 -0.25
N VAL A 23 7.84 -18.38 -0.16
CA VAL A 23 6.59 -18.83 -0.81
C VAL A 23 6.11 -17.93 -1.95
N ALA A 24 6.57 -16.68 -2.03
CA ALA A 24 6.17 -15.74 -3.07
C ALA A 24 7.21 -15.63 -4.20
N SER A 25 6.74 -15.37 -5.42
CA SER A 25 7.60 -15.11 -6.59
C SER A 25 8.42 -13.82 -6.41
N PRO A 26 9.54 -13.67 -7.14
CA PRO A 26 10.32 -12.43 -7.12
C PRO A 26 9.50 -11.17 -7.39
N GLU A 27 8.63 -11.21 -8.39
CA GLU A 27 7.81 -10.08 -8.86
C GLU A 27 6.78 -9.67 -7.79
N HIS A 28 6.10 -10.65 -7.19
CA HIS A 28 5.21 -10.41 -6.06
C HIS A 28 5.97 -9.78 -4.88
N LYS A 29 7.16 -10.29 -4.54
CA LYS A 29 7.96 -9.75 -3.44
C LYS A 29 8.40 -8.30 -3.70
N GLU A 30 8.78 -7.99 -4.93
CA GLU A 30 9.17 -6.64 -5.34
C GLU A 30 7.99 -5.66 -5.24
N ALA A 31 6.84 -6.01 -5.81
CA ALA A 31 5.63 -5.18 -5.77
C ALA A 31 5.14 -4.96 -4.32
N ALA A 32 5.14 -6.01 -3.49
CA ALA A 32 4.82 -5.90 -2.07
C ALA A 32 5.82 -4.98 -1.33
N GLY A 33 7.09 -5.01 -1.69
CA GLY A 33 8.12 -4.10 -1.18
C GLY A 33 7.82 -2.64 -1.54
N ARG A 34 7.52 -2.36 -2.82
CA ARG A 34 7.16 -1.03 -3.32
C ARG A 34 5.91 -0.49 -2.64
N LEU A 35 4.88 -1.31 -2.44
CA LEU A 35 3.68 -0.94 -1.68
C LEU A 35 4.04 -0.47 -0.28
N ARG A 36 4.85 -1.25 0.44
CA ARG A 36 5.25 -0.93 1.81
C ARG A 36 6.11 0.34 1.88
N GLU A 37 7.06 0.53 0.97
CA GLU A 37 7.90 1.75 0.92
C GLU A 37 7.03 2.99 0.65
N THR A 38 6.10 2.88 -0.30
CA THR A 38 5.20 3.96 -0.69
C THR A 38 4.25 4.33 0.46
N LEU A 39 3.62 3.33 1.08
CA LEU A 39 2.75 3.53 2.24
C LEU A 39 3.51 4.13 3.43
N ALA A 40 4.73 3.67 3.71
CA ALA A 40 5.56 4.22 4.79
C ALA A 40 5.95 5.69 4.52
N THR A 41 6.24 6.03 3.26
CA THR A 41 6.56 7.39 2.86
C THR A 41 5.37 8.32 3.06
N TYR A 42 4.18 7.90 2.63
CA TYR A 42 2.94 8.64 2.87
C TYR A 42 2.67 8.83 4.37
N GLU A 43 2.71 7.75 5.15
CA GLU A 43 2.44 7.80 6.60
C GLU A 43 3.41 8.71 7.36
N LYS A 44 4.69 8.77 6.94
CA LYS A 44 5.68 9.70 7.52
C LYS A 44 5.34 11.17 7.28
N GLN A 45 4.65 11.49 6.19
CA GLN A 45 4.29 12.87 5.80
C GLN A 45 2.80 13.19 6.00
N ARG A 46 2.00 12.21 6.44
CA ARG A 46 0.54 12.29 6.50
C ARG A 46 0.04 13.52 7.26
N ASP A 47 0.63 13.82 8.40
CA ASP A 47 0.21 14.97 9.20
C ASP A 47 0.45 16.31 8.48
N LEU A 48 1.58 16.45 7.78
CA LEU A 48 1.86 17.64 6.97
C LEU A 48 0.92 17.77 5.78
N ILE A 49 0.58 16.65 5.13
CA ILE A 49 -0.37 16.59 4.02
C ILE A 49 -1.77 16.98 4.51
N LEU A 50 -2.25 16.40 5.61
CA LEU A 50 -3.58 16.67 6.18
C LEU A 50 -3.74 18.11 6.67
N LEU A 51 -2.67 18.72 7.16
CA LEU A 51 -2.66 20.13 7.57
C LEU A 51 -2.50 21.10 6.38
N GLY A 52 -2.34 20.59 5.15
CA GLY A 52 -2.07 21.39 3.95
C GLY A 52 -0.70 22.09 3.97
N ALA A 53 0.22 21.62 4.83
CA ALA A 53 1.56 22.18 5.00
C ALA A 53 2.60 21.53 4.08
N TYR A 54 2.26 20.41 3.43
CA TYR A 54 3.10 19.79 2.42
C TYR A 54 2.94 20.47 1.05
N GLN A 55 4.06 20.79 0.41
CA GLN A 55 4.08 21.36 -0.94
C GLN A 55 4.42 20.29 -1.97
N TYR A 56 3.50 20.01 -2.89
CA TYR A 56 3.74 19.09 -4.01
C TYR A 56 4.91 19.57 -4.89
N GLY A 57 5.78 18.65 -5.31
CA GLY A 57 7.01 18.92 -6.04
C GLY A 57 8.24 19.15 -5.15
N SER A 58 8.08 19.11 -3.82
CA SER A 58 9.19 19.31 -2.88
C SER A 58 9.99 18.02 -2.62
N ASP A 59 9.34 16.86 -2.69
CA ASP A 59 9.97 15.55 -2.56
C ASP A 59 9.30 14.56 -3.52
N PRO A 60 9.99 14.13 -4.59
CA PRO A 60 9.42 13.21 -5.58
C PRO A 60 8.90 11.90 -5.00
N LYS A 61 9.47 11.41 -3.89
CA LYS A 61 8.99 10.18 -3.24
C LYS A 61 7.67 10.40 -2.53
N THR A 62 7.53 11.54 -1.85
CA THR A 62 6.27 11.89 -1.17
C THR A 62 5.19 12.24 -2.19
N ASP A 63 5.52 12.94 -3.26
CA ASP A 63 4.61 13.20 -4.38
C ASP A 63 4.08 11.87 -4.97
N TYR A 64 4.99 10.95 -5.30
CA TYR A 64 4.60 9.62 -5.77
C TYR A 64 3.71 8.85 -4.77
N ALA A 65 4.01 8.98 -3.47
CA ALA A 65 3.20 8.34 -2.43
C ALA A 65 1.81 8.97 -2.28
N ILE A 66 1.69 10.29 -2.48
CA ILE A 66 0.40 11.00 -2.54
C ILE A 66 -0.40 10.51 -3.75
N ASP A 67 0.22 10.37 -4.92
CA ASP A 67 -0.46 9.91 -6.13
C ASP A 67 -0.97 8.46 -6.03
N LYS A 68 -0.24 7.60 -5.31
CA LYS A 68 -0.56 6.17 -5.17
C LYS A 68 -1.42 5.83 -3.95
N ILE A 69 -1.60 6.72 -2.98
CA ILE A 69 -2.21 6.35 -1.70
C ILE A 69 -3.65 5.86 -1.85
N GLU A 70 -4.44 6.46 -2.74
CA GLU A 70 -5.84 6.06 -2.94
C GLU A 70 -5.93 4.62 -3.48
N ALA A 71 -5.08 4.28 -4.45
CA ALA A 71 -5.01 2.93 -5.01
C ALA A 71 -4.55 1.90 -3.97
N ILE A 72 -3.54 2.24 -3.16
CA ILE A 72 -3.05 1.37 -2.08
C ILE A 72 -4.14 1.16 -1.01
N GLU A 73 -4.83 2.22 -0.59
CA GLU A 73 -5.91 2.11 0.39
C GLU A 73 -7.11 1.32 -0.15
N ALA A 74 -7.39 1.40 -1.45
CA ALA A 74 -8.41 0.57 -2.08
C ALA A 74 -8.00 -0.91 -2.08
N PHE A 75 -6.76 -1.22 -2.49
CA PHE A 75 -6.22 -2.57 -2.52
C PHE A 75 -6.19 -3.25 -1.14
N LEU A 76 -5.95 -2.48 -0.07
CA LEU A 76 -5.89 -3.01 1.29
C LEU A 76 -7.28 -3.16 1.95
N LYS A 77 -8.34 -2.62 1.34
CA LYS A 77 -9.72 -2.77 1.81
C LYS A 77 -10.37 -3.94 1.09
N GLN A 78 -11.11 -4.73 1.84
CA GLN A 78 -11.85 -5.87 1.30
C GLN A 78 -13.14 -6.05 2.12
N ARG A 79 -14.27 -6.28 1.44
CA ARG A 79 -15.52 -6.59 2.12
C ARG A 79 -15.51 -8.02 2.67
N THR A 80 -16.36 -8.29 3.66
CA THR A 80 -16.47 -9.63 4.26
C THR A 80 -17.07 -10.68 3.32
N ASP A 81 -17.79 -10.23 2.30
CA ASP A 81 -18.43 -11.06 1.27
C ASP A 81 -17.67 -11.02 -0.07
N GLU A 82 -16.48 -10.41 -0.08
CA GLU A 82 -15.62 -10.33 -1.24
C GLU A 82 -14.57 -11.44 -1.20
N GLU A 83 -14.50 -12.21 -2.28
CA GLU A 83 -13.52 -13.26 -2.49
C GLU A 83 -12.70 -12.91 -3.72
N VAL A 84 -11.42 -13.26 -3.67
CA VAL A 84 -10.46 -12.96 -4.73
C VAL A 84 -9.48 -14.11 -4.83
N GLU A 85 -9.22 -14.55 -6.06
CA GLU A 85 -8.27 -15.61 -6.34
C GLU A 85 -6.83 -15.13 -6.15
N TYR A 86 -5.94 -16.05 -5.77
CA TYR A 86 -4.54 -15.72 -5.48
C TYR A 86 -3.83 -15.08 -6.67
N ASP A 87 -3.99 -15.65 -7.86
CA ASP A 87 -3.31 -15.15 -9.06
C ASP A 87 -3.84 -13.75 -9.46
N GLU A 88 -5.13 -13.49 -9.23
CA GLU A 88 -5.76 -12.20 -9.50
C GLU A 88 -5.24 -11.09 -8.58
N ILE A 89 -5.16 -11.34 -7.26
CA ILE A 89 -4.68 -10.32 -6.32
C ILE A 89 -3.19 -10.03 -6.50
N VAL A 90 -2.41 -11.05 -6.86
CA VAL A 90 -0.98 -10.86 -7.15
C VAL A 90 -0.80 -10.05 -8.42
N ALA A 91 -1.56 -10.34 -9.48
CA ALA A 91 -1.54 -9.55 -10.71
C ALA A 91 -1.90 -8.08 -10.44
N GLN A 92 -3.00 -7.82 -9.70
CA GLN A 92 -3.40 -6.46 -9.33
C GLN A 92 -2.32 -5.72 -8.53
N LEU A 93 -1.67 -6.40 -7.59
CA LEU A 93 -0.56 -5.81 -6.83
C LEU A 93 0.62 -5.45 -7.72
N VAL A 94 0.98 -6.31 -8.67
CA VAL A 94 2.10 -6.08 -9.59
C VAL A 94 1.76 -4.93 -10.54
N GLU A 95 0.60 -4.98 -11.22
CA GLU A 95 0.13 -3.96 -12.16
C GLU A 95 0.05 -2.56 -11.53
N MET A 96 -0.28 -2.46 -10.23
CA MET A 96 -0.30 -1.18 -9.51
C MET A 96 1.05 -0.44 -9.51
N PHE A 97 2.14 -1.17 -9.71
CA PHE A 97 3.51 -0.67 -9.74
C PHE A 97 4.22 -0.87 -11.08
N GLU A 98 3.54 -1.38 -12.10
CA GLU A 98 4.09 -1.34 -13.46
C GLU A 98 4.00 0.10 -13.99
N ASP A 99 5.11 0.59 -14.55
CA ASP A 99 5.25 1.92 -15.15
C ASP A 99 5.15 1.84 -16.69
#